data_AF-A0A7I7LL50-F1
#
_entry.id   AF-A0A7I7LL50-F1
#
_cell.length_a   1.000
_cell.length_b   1.000
_cell.length_c   1.000
_cell.angle_alpha   90.00
_cell.angle_beta   90.00
_cell.angle_gamma   90.00
#
_symmetry.space_group_name_H-M   'P 1'
#
loop_
_entity.id
_entity.type
_entity.pdbx_description
1 polymer ?
#
loop_
_entity_poly.entity_id
_entity_poly.type
_entity_poly.pdbx_seq_one_letter_code
_entity_poly.pdbx_strand_id
1 'polypeptide(L)' 'MKGTVHQRGSAWYYKFRLPERDPATGRYPWITKGGFETEREAWKACRESMRDADRGRIVKPSTRTVAQFLT' A
#
# COMPACT_ATOMS: atom_id res chain seq x y z
N MET A 1 -2.12 12.50 2.75
CA MET A 1 -1.86 11.45 1.73
C MET A 1 -3.04 11.37 0.77
N LYS A 2 -2.82 11.25 -0.55
CA LYS A 2 -3.92 11.07 -1.52
C LYS A 2 -3.85 9.68 -2.12
N GLY A 3 -4.79 8.83 -1.73
CA GLY A 3 -5.03 7.55 -2.41
C GLY A 3 -5.90 7.73 -3.63
N THR A 4 -5.75 6.84 -4.60
CA THR A 4 -6.61 6.75 -5.78
C THR A 4 -7.29 5.39 -5.76
N VAL A 5 -8.60 5.38 -6.00
CA VAL A 5 -9.38 4.15 -6.20
C VAL A 5 -9.67 4.05 -7.69
N HIS A 6 -9.49 2.85 -8.23
CA HIS A 6 -9.73 2.55 -9.63
C HIS A 6 -10.48 1.22 -9.74
N GLN A 7 -11.34 1.11 -10.75
CA GLN A 7 -11.95 -0.16 -11.11
C GLN A 7 -11.01 -0.95 -12.02
N ARG A 8 -10.92 -2.27 -11.80
CA ARG A 8 -10.20 -3.23 -12.64
C ARG A 8 -11.10 -4.43 -12.90
N GLY A 9 -11.77 -4.41 -14.06
CA GLY A 9 -12.77 -5.42 -14.40
C GLY A 9 -13.98 -5.31 -13.48
N SER A 10 -14.36 -6.41 -12.83
CA SER A 10 -15.46 -6.46 -11.87
C SER A 10 -15.09 -6.00 -10.46
N ALA A 11 -13.80 -5.82 -10.16
CA ALA A 11 -13.32 -5.50 -8.82
C ALA A 11 -12.71 -4.09 -8.76
N TRP A 12 -12.75 -3.50 -7.58
CA TRP A 12 -12.13 -2.22 -7.27
C TRP A 12 -10.80 -2.45 -6.56
N TYR A 13 -9.86 -1.53 -6.78
CA TYR A 13 -8.58 -1.50 -6.10
C TYR A 13 -8.19 -0.07 -5.76
N TYR A 14 -7.42 0.08 -4.68
CA TYR A 14 -6.79 1.34 -4.34
C TYR A 14 -5.30 1.29 -4.55
N LYS A 15 -4.71 2.46 -4.77
CA LYS A 15 -3.27 2.69 -4.73
C LYS A 15 -2.94 3.99 -4.01
N PHE A 16 -1.90 3.99 -3.20
CA PHE A 16 -1.34 5.22 -2.63
C PHE A 16 0.17 5.09 -2.45
N ARG A 17 0.84 6.24 -2.40
CA ARG A 17 2.28 6.33 -2.20
C ARG A 17 2.56 6.52 -0.70
N LEU A 18 3.49 5.74 -0.16
CA LEU A 18 3.96 5.93 1.20
C LEU A 18 4.80 7.21 1.30
N PRO A 19 4.76 7.92 2.44
CA PRO A 19 5.50 9.15 2.64
C PRO A 19 6.97 8.87 2.94
N GLU A 20 7.27 7.70 3.49
CA GLU A 20 8.62 7.29 3.79
C GLU A 20 9.31 6.77 2.54
N ARG A 21 10.55 7.22 2.34
CA ARG A 21 11.43 6.76 1.28
C ARG A 21 12.05 5.45 1.75
N ASP A 22 11.89 4.39 0.97
CA ASP A 22 12.53 3.11 1.26
C ASP A 22 14.06 3.31 1.27
N PRO A 23 14.75 3.04 2.40
CA PRO A 23 16.19 3.26 2.53
C PRO A 23 17.01 2.32 1.63
N ALA A 24 16.48 1.16 1.26
CA ALA A 24 17.18 0.19 0.42
C ALA A 24 17.08 0.53 -1.08
N THR A 25 15.95 1.08 -1.53
CA THR A 25 15.72 1.38 -2.95
C THR A 25 15.76 2.86 -3.28
N GLY A 26 15.74 3.73 -2.28
CA GLY A 26 15.68 5.18 -2.44
C GLY A 26 14.41 5.65 -3.14
N ARG A 27 13.37 4.83 -3.23
CA ARG A 27 12.10 5.15 -3.89
C ARG A 27 11.00 5.23 -2.86
N TYR A 28 9.92 5.90 -3.21
CA TYR A 28 8.73 5.92 -2.38
C TYR A 28 7.84 4.74 -2.80
N PRO A 29 7.63 3.76 -1.90
CA PRO A 29 6.87 2.58 -2.25
C PRO A 29 5.40 2.93 -2.50
N TRP A 30 4.84 2.30 -3.53
CA TRP A 30 3.41 2.29 -3.77
C TRP A 30 2.80 1.08 -3.07
N ILE A 31 1.70 1.32 -2.36
CA ILE A 31 0.84 0.28 -1.80
C ILE A 31 -0.39 0.18 -2.67
N THR A 32 -0.71 -1.05 -3.07
CA THR A 32 -1.90 -1.37 -3.84
C THR A 32 -2.63 -2.52 -3.18
N LYS A 33 -3.96 -2.46 -3.16
CA LYS A 33 -4.81 -3.57 -2.72
C LYS A 33 -6.08 -3.55 -3.54
N GLY A 34 -6.48 -4.71 -4.05
CA GLY A 34 -7.69 -4.88 -4.85
C GLY A 34 -8.56 -6.01 -4.32
N GLY A 35 -9.58 -6.34 -5.09
CA GLY A 35 -10.55 -7.38 -4.73
C GLY A 35 -11.76 -6.86 -3.97
N PHE A 36 -12.02 -5.55 -4.01
CA PHE A 36 -13.23 -4.97 -3.44
C PHE A 36 -14.37 -5.07 -4.45
N GLU A 37 -15.57 -5.41 -4.00
CA GLU A 37 -16.74 -5.50 -4.89
C GLU A 37 -17.29 -4.10 -5.21
N THR A 38 -17.11 -3.16 -4.27
CA THR A 38 -17.62 -1.79 -4.42
C THR A 38 -16.54 -0.72 -4.26
N GLU A 39 -16.75 0.43 -4.92
CA GLU A 39 -15.87 1.60 -4.79
C GLU A 39 -15.82 2.10 -3.34
N ARG A 40 -16.96 2.06 -2.63
CA ARG A 40 -17.07 2.54 -1.25
C ARG A 40 -16.21 1.71 -0.29
N GLU A 41 -16.20 0.38 -0.46
CA GLU A 41 -15.32 -0.50 0.31
C GLU A 41 -13.85 -0.25 0.00
N ALA A 42 -13.50 -0.09 -1.27
CA ALA A 42 -12.15 0.26 -1.67
C ALA A 42 -11.69 1.60 -1.05
N TRP A 43 -12.56 2.60 -1.00
CA TRP A 43 -12.27 3.88 -0.33
C TRP A 43 -12.12 3.73 1.19
N LYS A 44 -12.98 2.92 1.83
CA LYS A 44 -12.89 2.64 3.27
C LYS A 44 -11.56 1.99 3.61
N ALA A 45 -11.19 0.93 2.90
CA ALA A 45 -9.93 0.21 3.08
C ALA A 45 -8.71 1.08 2.74
N CYS A 46 -8.81 1.94 1.72
CA CYS A 46 -7.78 2.92 1.37
C CYS A 46 -7.53 3.89 2.52
N ARG A 47 -8.58 4.46 3.13
CA ARG A 47 -8.43 5.40 4.26
C ARG A 47 -7.85 4.72 5.50
N GLU A 48 -8.28 3.50 5.80
CA GLU A 48 -7.73 2.71 6.90
C GLU A 48 -6.23 2.45 6.69
N SER A 49 -5.85 2.00 5.50
CA SER A 49 -4.45 1.79 5.15
C SER A 49 -3.65 3.10 5.18
N MET A 50 -4.19 4.22 4.71
CA MET A 50 -3.49 5.51 4.81
C MET A 50 -3.28 5.95 6.27
N ARG A 51 -4.21 5.64 7.18
CA ARG A 51 -4.06 5.91 8.62
C ARG A 51 -2.98 5.03 9.24
N ASP A 52 -2.93 3.76 8.86
CA ASP A 52 -1.88 2.85 9.32
C ASP A 52 -0.49 3.25 8.80
N ALA A 53 -0.44 3.76 7.56
CA ALA A 53 0.77 4.30 6.95
C ALA A 53 1.28 5.51 7.73
N ASP A 54 0.38 6.43 8.05
CA ASP A 54 0.67 7.66 8.78
C ASP A 54 1.16 7.39 10.21
N ARG A 55 0.63 6.35 10.85
CA ARG A 55 1.05 5.89 12.18
C ARG A 55 2.44 5.18 12.17
N GLY A 56 3.12 5.10 11.01
CA GLY A 56 4.39 4.39 10.88
C GLY A 56 4.25 2.86 11.03
N ARG A 57 3.03 2.32 10.82
CA ARG A 57 2.70 0.91 11.04
C ARG A 57 2.55 0.08 9.77
N ILE A 58 2.84 0.64 8.59
CA ILE A 58 2.92 -0.18 7.38
C ILE A 58 4.34 -0.73 7.24
N VAL A 59 4.56 -1.85 7.92
CA VAL A 59 5.61 -2.78 7.54
C VAL A 59 5.09 -3.48 6.30
N LYS A 60 5.57 -3.08 5.12
CA LYS A 60 5.35 -3.89 3.92
C LYS A 60 5.95 -5.27 4.23
N PRO A 61 5.20 -6.38 4.12
CA PRO A 61 5.81 -7.70 4.26
C PRO A 61 6.88 -7.81 3.18
N SER A 62 8.14 -7.76 3.60
CA SER A 62 9.27 -7.90 2.69
C SER A 62 9.31 -9.37 2.27
N THR A 63 9.29 -9.63 0.97
CA THR A 63 9.55 -10.99 0.44
C THR A 63 11.02 -11.38 0.55
N ARG A 64 11.90 -10.47 1.02
CA ARG A 64 13.30 -10.79 1.31
C ARG A 64 13.37 -11.66 2.56
N THR A 65 13.96 -12.84 2.41
CA THR A 65 14.32 -13.67 3.55
C THR A 65 15.45 -12.99 4.33
N VAL A 66 15.58 -13.30 5.63
CA VAL A 66 16.62 -12.73 6.51
C VAL A 66 18.03 -12.88 5.91
N ALA A 67 18.28 -13.98 5.19
CA ALA A 67 19.53 -14.21 4.48
C ALA A 67 19.86 -13.14 3.42
N GLN A 68 18.86 -12.63 2.68
CA GLN A 68 19.04 -11.60 1.65
C GLN A 68 19.18 -10.17 2.20
N PHE A 69 19.00 -10.00 3.51
CA PHE A 69 19.16 -8.71 4.19
C PHE A 69 20.55 -8.54 4.82
N LEU A 70 21.24 -9.65 5.13
CA LEU A 70 22.52 -9.67 5.83
C LEU A 70 23.74 -9.78 4.89
N THR A 71 23.53 -9.70 3.56
CA THR A 71 24.59 -9.65 2.53
C THR A 71 24.54 -8.29 1.84
#